data_AF-A0A0U5CKG7-F1
#
_entry.id   AF-A0A0U5CKG7-F1
#
_cell.length_a   1.000
_cell.length_b   1.000
_cell.length_c   1.000
_cell.angle_alpha   90.00
_cell.angle_beta   90.00
_cell.angle_gamma   90.00
#
_symmetry.space_group_name_H-M   'P 1'
#
loop_
_entity.id
_entity.type
_entity.pdbx_description
1 polymer ?
#
loop_
_entity_poly.entity_id
_entity_poly.type
_entity_poly.pdbx_seq_one_letter_code
_entity_poly.pdbx_strand_id
1 'polypeptide(L)'
;MFNTCLSSVLIPATFAAFSKRVDQDIVAFVRDDQRAQCPPIEWTVRCYATWHLATLHSDPDLLAQSRYIYGILIRYLQSALDDPRKSSSQSTLTVAVLMGIYEVFDRSSPDAWLVHIRGAKEILKRRGAAAHFSGFARTIVFSCRAFFIAEALISCEECFLAEREWASVNARAFEREDRRGKKCRLVSLIDWTYREVVRVPGMVARARRVLGEKGEKSNGGWTSEEMVGDGGEAVLREELRPQVQRSQATLRRLRRAVTSLSPKEMAPQDHDGENIIDSRFICPIIRHSVYAASAVEDLLGRLSAMLADKKEPDPSCKEVGLVEIRSTLRTKSPDITTSMDFLFLSLGAMAL
;
A
#
# COMPACT_ATOMS: atom_id res chain seq x y z
N MET A 1 -0.65 -21.68 -16.83
CA MET A 1 -0.58 -20.35 -17.48
C MET A 1 -1.47 -19.29 -16.82
N PHE A 2 -2.66 -19.65 -16.30
CA PHE A 2 -3.60 -18.71 -15.68
C PHE A 2 -3.14 -18.10 -14.32
N ASN A 3 -2.53 -18.90 -13.44
CA ASN A 3 -2.09 -18.43 -12.11
C ASN A 3 -0.88 -17.50 -12.15
N THR A 4 -0.02 -17.64 -13.16
CA THR A 4 1.12 -16.73 -13.37
C THR A 4 0.63 -15.34 -13.79
N CYS A 5 -0.45 -15.26 -14.59
CA CYS A 5 -1.03 -14.01 -15.06
C CYS A 5 -1.57 -13.12 -13.93
N LEU A 6 -2.29 -13.66 -12.94
CA LEU A 6 -2.79 -12.83 -11.84
C LEU A 6 -1.66 -12.11 -11.07
N SER A 7 -0.50 -12.76 -10.98
CA SER A 7 0.67 -12.26 -10.24
C SER A 7 1.58 -11.38 -11.10
N SER A 8 1.69 -11.68 -12.39
CA SER A 8 2.52 -10.97 -13.36
C SER A 8 1.80 -9.81 -14.05
N VAL A 9 0.46 -9.74 -14.00
CA VAL A 9 -0.33 -8.68 -14.63
C VAL A 9 -0.65 -7.55 -13.66
N LEU A 10 -0.85 -7.84 -12.37
CA LEU A 10 -1.36 -6.82 -11.45
C LEU A 10 -0.23 -5.96 -10.85
N ILE A 11 0.87 -6.58 -10.38
CA ILE A 11 2.06 -5.86 -9.88
C ILE A 11 3.34 -6.72 -10.06
N PRO A 12 3.77 -6.99 -11.31
CA PRO A 12 4.86 -7.92 -11.61
C PRO A 12 6.18 -7.64 -10.87
N ALA A 13 6.54 -6.36 -10.73
CA ALA A 13 7.75 -5.94 -10.02
C ALA A 13 7.67 -6.23 -8.51
N THR A 14 6.53 -5.97 -7.87
CA THR A 14 6.32 -6.29 -6.45
C THR A 14 6.26 -7.81 -6.24
N PHE A 15 5.57 -8.54 -7.12
CA PHE A 15 5.57 -9.99 -7.06
C PHE A 15 6.98 -10.57 -7.22
N ALA A 16 7.76 -10.11 -8.20
CA ALA A 16 9.13 -10.58 -8.42
C ALA A 16 10.08 -10.23 -7.26
N ALA A 17 9.90 -9.09 -6.61
CA ALA A 17 10.70 -8.68 -5.45
C ALA A 17 10.50 -9.59 -4.22
N PHE A 18 9.33 -10.23 -4.09
CA PHE A 18 8.93 -10.92 -2.85
C PHE A 18 8.51 -12.38 -3.00
N SER A 19 8.17 -12.87 -4.20
CA SER A 19 7.66 -14.23 -4.46
C SER A 19 8.57 -15.33 -3.90
N LYS A 20 9.88 -15.25 -4.15
CA LYS A 20 10.87 -16.20 -3.59
C LYS A 20 11.16 -15.99 -2.10
N ARG A 21 10.73 -14.88 -1.51
CA ARG A 21 11.04 -14.49 -0.11
C ARG A 21 9.90 -14.82 0.86
N VAL A 22 8.65 -14.74 0.40
CA VAL A 22 7.50 -15.18 1.19
C VAL A 22 7.44 -16.71 1.31
N ASP A 23 6.81 -17.20 2.39
CA ASP A 23 6.60 -18.65 2.56
C ASP A 23 5.62 -19.22 1.52
N GLN A 24 4.66 -18.40 1.08
CA GLN A 24 3.59 -18.78 0.17
C GLN A 24 3.12 -17.55 -0.60
N ASP A 25 3.25 -17.57 -1.93
CA ASP A 25 2.71 -16.53 -2.80
C ASP A 25 1.23 -16.79 -3.15
N ILE A 26 0.59 -15.89 -3.91
CA ILE A 26 -0.82 -16.06 -4.31
C ILE A 26 -1.04 -17.29 -5.19
N VAL A 27 -0.06 -17.67 -6.01
CA VAL A 27 -0.16 -18.84 -6.90
C VAL A 27 -0.14 -20.11 -6.08
N ALA A 28 0.83 -20.23 -5.17
CA ALA A 28 0.93 -21.34 -4.24
C ALA A 28 -0.27 -21.39 -3.28
N PHE A 29 -0.79 -20.23 -2.85
CA PHE A 29 -2.00 -20.17 -2.04
C PHE A 29 -3.21 -20.74 -2.79
N VAL A 30 -3.51 -20.23 -3.99
CA VAL A 30 -4.67 -20.66 -4.79
C VAL A 30 -4.57 -22.14 -5.19
N ARG A 31 -3.37 -22.62 -5.53
CA ARG A 31 -3.17 -23.98 -6.02
C ARG A 31 -3.13 -25.01 -4.89
N ASP A 32 -2.39 -24.73 -3.82
CA ASP A 32 -1.94 -25.75 -2.89
C ASP A 32 -2.55 -25.60 -1.49
N ASP A 33 -3.12 -24.44 -1.14
CA ASP A 33 -3.71 -24.21 0.19
C ASP A 33 -5.15 -24.71 0.26
N GLN A 34 -5.45 -25.55 1.25
CA GLN A 34 -6.81 -26.03 1.49
C GLN A 34 -7.79 -24.87 1.78
N ARG A 35 -7.33 -23.79 2.41
CA ARG A 35 -8.17 -22.61 2.70
C ARG A 35 -8.56 -21.84 1.44
N ALA A 36 -7.81 -22.04 0.35
CA ALA A 36 -8.13 -21.47 -0.95
C ALA A 36 -9.10 -22.34 -1.77
N GLN A 37 -9.30 -23.61 -1.38
CA GLN A 37 -10.23 -24.53 -2.03
C GLN A 37 -11.67 -24.26 -1.58
N CYS A 38 -12.15 -23.05 -1.88
CA CYS A 38 -13.51 -22.62 -1.58
C CYS A 38 -14.10 -21.78 -2.71
N PRO A 39 -15.43 -21.80 -2.91
CA PRO A 39 -16.07 -21.10 -4.03
C PRO A 39 -15.68 -19.63 -4.17
N PRO A 40 -15.58 -18.81 -3.09
CA PRO A 40 -15.24 -17.39 -3.21
C PRO A 40 -13.87 -17.13 -3.84
N ILE A 41 -12.87 -17.97 -3.56
CA ILE A 41 -11.53 -17.82 -4.14
C ILE A 41 -11.55 -18.25 -5.61
N GLU A 42 -12.24 -19.33 -5.95
CA GLU A 42 -12.43 -19.74 -7.35
C GLU A 42 -13.14 -18.66 -8.18
N TRP A 43 -14.23 -18.07 -7.64
CA TRP A 43 -14.93 -16.96 -8.27
C TRP A 43 -14.03 -15.73 -8.43
N THR A 44 -13.15 -15.46 -7.46
CA THR A 44 -12.16 -14.39 -7.57
C THR A 44 -11.20 -14.63 -8.74
N VAL A 45 -10.64 -15.83 -8.85
CA VAL A 45 -9.74 -16.20 -9.96
C VAL A 45 -10.47 -16.06 -11.31
N ARG A 46 -11.71 -16.54 -11.40
CA ARG A 46 -12.54 -16.39 -12.61
C ARG A 46 -12.80 -14.92 -12.95
N CYS A 47 -13.22 -14.13 -11.96
CA CYS A 47 -13.52 -12.70 -12.12
C CYS A 47 -12.35 -11.96 -12.79
N TYR A 48 -11.16 -12.16 -12.23
CA TYR A 48 -9.94 -11.51 -12.70
C TYR A 48 -9.51 -11.97 -14.08
N ALA A 49 -9.61 -13.25 -14.36
CA ALA A 49 -9.16 -13.74 -15.63
C ALA A 49 -10.15 -13.43 -16.76
N THR A 50 -11.45 -13.43 -16.47
CA THR A 50 -12.46 -12.88 -17.38
C THR A 50 -12.18 -11.40 -17.65
N TRP A 51 -11.86 -10.60 -16.63
CA TRP A 51 -11.46 -9.20 -16.81
C TRP A 51 -10.19 -9.06 -17.66
N HIS A 52 -9.18 -9.89 -17.42
CA HIS A 52 -7.93 -9.84 -18.17
C HIS A 52 -8.15 -10.18 -19.64
N LEU A 53 -8.92 -11.22 -19.94
CA LEU A 53 -9.28 -11.59 -21.32
C LEU A 53 -10.13 -10.50 -21.98
N ALA A 54 -11.09 -9.93 -21.24
CA ALA A 54 -11.88 -8.80 -21.72
C ALA A 54 -10.99 -7.61 -22.11
N THR A 55 -9.97 -7.32 -21.30
CA THR A 55 -9.03 -6.21 -21.55
C THR A 55 -8.11 -6.52 -22.73
N LEU A 56 -7.55 -7.73 -22.77
CA LEU A 56 -6.63 -8.18 -23.82
C LEU A 56 -7.29 -8.18 -25.20
N HIS A 57 -8.56 -8.59 -25.27
CA HIS A 57 -9.31 -8.69 -26.51
C HIS A 57 -10.25 -7.50 -26.78
N SER A 58 -10.28 -6.50 -25.89
CA SER A 58 -11.22 -5.38 -25.95
C SER A 58 -12.69 -5.84 -26.09
N ASP A 59 -13.06 -6.88 -25.34
CA ASP A 59 -14.37 -7.55 -25.41
C ASP A 59 -15.33 -7.01 -24.33
N PRO A 60 -16.38 -6.27 -24.70
CA PRO A 60 -17.32 -5.68 -23.75
C PRO A 60 -18.23 -6.72 -23.07
N ASP A 61 -18.51 -7.86 -23.72
CA ASP A 61 -19.37 -8.90 -23.16
C ASP A 61 -18.62 -9.67 -22.08
N LEU A 62 -17.34 -9.98 -22.30
CA LEU A 62 -16.48 -10.54 -21.25
C LEU A 62 -16.30 -9.55 -20.09
N LEU A 63 -16.18 -8.24 -20.37
CA LEU A 63 -16.10 -7.25 -19.30
C LEU A 63 -17.38 -7.23 -18.45
N ALA A 64 -18.56 -7.28 -19.09
CA ALA A 64 -19.84 -7.36 -18.40
C ALA A 64 -19.94 -8.65 -17.55
N GLN A 65 -19.48 -9.78 -18.06
CA GLN A 65 -19.43 -11.04 -17.31
C GLN A 65 -18.50 -10.94 -16.09
N SER A 66 -17.33 -10.32 -16.24
CA SER A 66 -16.42 -10.11 -15.11
C SER A 66 -17.08 -9.25 -14.02
N ARG A 67 -17.72 -8.15 -14.39
CA ARG A 67 -18.45 -7.27 -13.46
C ARG A 67 -19.63 -7.97 -12.78
N TYR A 68 -20.30 -8.88 -13.49
CA TYR A 68 -21.33 -9.74 -12.90
C TYR A 68 -20.76 -10.65 -11.81
N ILE A 69 -19.61 -11.29 -12.07
CA ILE A 69 -18.91 -12.13 -11.07
C ILE A 69 -18.44 -11.28 -9.88
N TYR A 70 -17.89 -10.09 -10.13
CA TYR A 70 -17.55 -9.14 -9.07
C TYR A 70 -18.77 -8.86 -8.18
N GLY A 71 -19.96 -8.61 -8.76
CA GLY A 71 -21.19 -8.43 -7.98
C GLY A 71 -21.57 -9.63 -7.11
N ILE A 72 -21.26 -10.87 -7.53
CA ILE A 72 -21.41 -12.08 -6.70
C ILE A 72 -20.43 -12.03 -5.51
N LEU A 73 -19.18 -11.67 -5.75
CA LEU A 73 -18.13 -11.60 -4.73
C LEU A 73 -18.41 -10.54 -3.66
N ILE A 74 -19.02 -9.40 -4.03
CA ILE A 74 -19.47 -8.39 -3.07
C ILE A 74 -20.56 -8.93 -2.14
N ARG A 75 -21.55 -9.65 -2.68
CA ARG A 75 -22.58 -10.29 -1.85
C ARG A 75 -22.01 -11.35 -0.92
N TYR A 76 -21.01 -12.11 -1.39
CA TYR A 76 -20.28 -13.03 -0.54
C TYR A 76 -19.56 -12.29 0.60
N LEU A 77 -18.84 -11.21 0.31
CA LEU A 77 -18.14 -10.43 1.33
C LEU A 77 -19.09 -9.91 2.40
N GLN A 78 -20.23 -9.36 2.01
CA GLN A 78 -21.27 -8.89 2.95
C GLN A 78 -21.69 -10.02 3.89
N SER A 79 -22.11 -11.17 3.35
CA SER A 79 -22.52 -12.32 4.17
C SER A 79 -21.39 -12.90 5.03
N ALA A 80 -20.15 -12.90 4.52
CA ALA A 80 -19.00 -13.40 5.26
C ALA A 80 -18.60 -12.49 6.43
N LEU A 81 -18.79 -11.17 6.29
CA LEU A 81 -18.54 -10.20 7.35
C LEU A 81 -19.58 -10.28 8.48
N ASP A 82 -20.82 -10.66 8.16
CA ASP A 82 -21.89 -10.86 9.15
C ASP A 82 -21.74 -12.16 9.96
N ASP A 83 -21.01 -13.15 9.44
CA ASP A 83 -20.75 -14.43 10.13
C ASP A 83 -19.48 -14.33 11.00
N PRO A 84 -19.57 -14.41 12.34
CA PRO A 84 -18.41 -14.30 13.24
C PRO A 84 -17.29 -15.31 12.95
N ARG A 85 -17.61 -16.45 12.33
CA ARG A 85 -16.62 -17.49 11.98
C ARG A 85 -15.88 -17.17 10.68
N LYS A 86 -16.48 -16.37 9.80
CA LYS A 86 -15.93 -16.05 8.47
C LYS A 86 -15.38 -14.63 8.39
N SER A 87 -15.85 -13.72 9.22
CA SER A 87 -15.54 -12.28 9.14
C SER A 87 -14.04 -11.98 9.19
N SER A 88 -13.27 -12.81 9.89
CA SER A 88 -11.82 -12.73 9.98
C SER A 88 -11.09 -13.86 9.25
N SER A 89 -11.77 -14.70 8.46
CA SER A 89 -11.17 -15.87 7.80
C SER A 89 -10.24 -15.52 6.64
N GLN A 90 -9.23 -16.36 6.37
CA GLN A 90 -8.21 -16.11 5.32
C GLN A 90 -8.85 -15.77 3.97
N SER A 91 -9.87 -16.52 3.56
CA SER A 91 -10.59 -16.28 2.30
C SER A 91 -11.29 -14.93 2.27
N THR A 92 -11.97 -14.50 3.34
CA THR A 92 -12.62 -13.19 3.43
C THR A 92 -11.63 -12.04 3.24
N LEU A 93 -10.48 -12.08 3.92
CA LEU A 93 -9.43 -11.07 3.73
C LEU A 93 -8.90 -11.07 2.29
N THR A 94 -8.65 -12.25 1.72
CA THR A 94 -8.14 -12.37 0.36
C THR A 94 -9.13 -11.83 -0.66
N VAL A 95 -10.41 -12.17 -0.55
CA VAL A 95 -11.45 -11.64 -1.44
C VAL A 95 -11.59 -10.12 -1.26
N ALA A 96 -11.59 -9.59 -0.03
CA ALA A 96 -11.71 -8.15 0.22
C ALA A 96 -10.56 -7.38 -0.44
N VAL A 97 -9.32 -7.81 -0.23
CA VAL A 97 -8.14 -7.18 -0.83
C VAL A 97 -8.16 -7.29 -2.35
N LEU A 98 -8.45 -8.47 -2.88
CA LEU A 98 -8.46 -8.68 -4.33
C LEU A 98 -9.63 -7.94 -4.99
N MET A 99 -10.79 -7.75 -4.36
CA MET A 99 -11.85 -6.92 -4.95
C MET A 99 -11.50 -5.43 -4.93
N GLY A 100 -10.79 -4.93 -3.90
CA GLY A 100 -10.26 -3.57 -3.93
C GLY A 100 -9.26 -3.34 -5.07
N ILE A 101 -8.38 -4.30 -5.32
CA ILE A 101 -7.44 -4.27 -6.44
C ILE A 101 -8.19 -4.37 -7.80
N TYR A 102 -9.29 -5.11 -7.86
CA TYR A 102 -10.09 -5.22 -9.08
C TYR A 102 -10.68 -3.87 -9.49
N GLU A 103 -11.22 -3.11 -8.53
CA GLU A 103 -11.83 -1.80 -8.79
C GLU A 103 -10.81 -0.74 -9.23
N VAL A 104 -9.61 -0.83 -8.69
CA VAL A 104 -8.43 -0.09 -9.14
C VAL A 104 -8.20 -0.26 -10.64
N PHE A 105 -8.34 -1.49 -11.14
CA PHE A 105 -8.13 -1.82 -12.54
C PHE A 105 -9.33 -1.52 -13.43
N ASP A 106 -10.54 -1.88 -12.98
CA ASP A 106 -11.78 -1.68 -13.74
C ASP A 106 -12.17 -0.20 -13.88
N ARG A 107 -11.78 0.65 -12.91
CA ARG A 107 -11.97 2.12 -12.93
C ARG A 107 -13.42 2.58 -13.10
N SER A 108 -14.39 1.69 -12.92
CA SER A 108 -15.82 2.02 -12.99
C SER A 108 -16.25 2.92 -11.84
N SER A 109 -15.59 2.81 -10.68
CA SER A 109 -15.82 3.66 -9.50
C SER A 109 -14.48 4.10 -8.90
N PRO A 110 -14.06 5.36 -9.10
CA PRO A 110 -12.71 5.85 -8.73
C PRO A 110 -12.32 5.66 -7.27
N ASP A 111 -13.28 5.68 -6.34
CA ASP A 111 -13.03 5.63 -4.89
C ASP A 111 -13.47 4.32 -4.22
N ALA A 112 -14.07 3.37 -4.97
CA ALA A 112 -14.59 2.15 -4.38
C ALA A 112 -13.48 1.30 -3.72
N TRP A 113 -12.27 1.31 -4.31
CA TRP A 113 -11.15 0.52 -3.82
C TRP A 113 -10.80 0.88 -2.37
N LEU A 114 -11.00 2.15 -1.99
CA LEU A 114 -10.73 2.67 -0.67
C LEU A 114 -11.65 2.00 0.38
N VAL A 115 -12.88 1.68 0.01
CA VAL A 115 -13.84 0.96 0.88
C VAL A 115 -13.33 -0.44 1.18
N HIS A 116 -12.83 -1.16 0.16
CA HIS A 116 -12.25 -2.49 0.36
C HIS A 116 -10.98 -2.47 1.17
N ILE A 117 -10.08 -1.51 0.90
CA ILE A 117 -8.82 -1.40 1.64
C ILE A 117 -9.08 -1.04 3.11
N ARG A 118 -10.08 -0.19 3.40
CA ARG A 118 -10.56 0.06 4.77
C ARG A 118 -11.13 -1.21 5.42
N GLY A 119 -11.99 -1.94 4.71
CA GLY A 119 -12.51 -3.23 5.21
C GLY A 119 -11.39 -4.23 5.50
N ALA A 120 -10.42 -4.36 4.59
CA ALA A 120 -9.25 -5.21 4.75
C ALA A 120 -8.38 -4.76 5.94
N LYS A 121 -8.16 -3.45 6.13
CA LYS A 121 -7.49 -2.89 7.31
C LYS A 121 -8.16 -3.38 8.59
N GLU A 122 -9.49 -3.27 8.69
CA GLU A 122 -10.23 -3.72 9.88
C GLU A 122 -10.13 -5.23 10.11
N ILE A 123 -10.17 -6.05 9.04
CA ILE A 123 -9.97 -7.50 9.16
C ILE A 123 -8.56 -7.82 9.66
N LEU A 124 -7.53 -7.14 9.14
CA LEU A 124 -6.14 -7.29 9.58
C LEU A 124 -5.98 -6.93 11.06
N LYS A 125 -6.51 -5.78 11.49
CA LYS A 125 -6.45 -5.35 12.89
C LYS A 125 -7.16 -6.34 13.82
N ARG A 126 -8.33 -6.86 13.44
CA ARG A 126 -9.06 -7.89 14.20
C ARG A 126 -8.29 -9.20 14.37
N ARG A 127 -7.49 -9.59 13.38
CA ARG A 127 -6.62 -10.78 13.48
C ARG A 127 -5.40 -10.56 14.36
N GLY A 128 -4.97 -9.31 14.51
CA GLY A 128 -3.76 -8.90 15.20
C GLY A 128 -2.48 -9.16 14.41
N ALA A 129 -1.45 -8.36 14.65
CA ALA A 129 -0.20 -8.40 13.90
C ALA A 129 0.45 -9.80 13.86
N ALA A 130 0.40 -10.55 14.97
CA ALA A 130 1.04 -11.86 15.09
C ALA A 130 0.53 -12.89 14.06
N ALA A 131 -0.74 -12.80 13.65
CA ALA A 131 -1.33 -13.67 12.62
C ALA A 131 -0.70 -13.45 11.23
N HIS A 132 0.05 -12.37 11.03
CA HIS A 132 0.68 -11.96 9.78
C HIS A 132 2.21 -12.15 9.79
N PHE A 133 2.74 -12.96 10.71
CA PHE A 133 4.18 -13.25 10.78
C PHE A 133 4.70 -14.16 9.66
N SER A 134 3.86 -15.03 9.09
CA SER A 134 4.27 -16.04 8.10
C SER A 134 3.13 -16.45 7.15
N GLY A 135 3.46 -17.25 6.13
CA GLY A 135 2.47 -17.79 5.18
C GLY A 135 1.78 -16.71 4.33
N PHE A 136 0.66 -17.07 3.71
CA PHE A 136 -0.05 -16.18 2.80
C PHE A 136 -0.66 -14.93 3.49
N ALA A 137 -0.99 -15.03 4.79
CA ALA A 137 -1.45 -13.88 5.57
C ALA A 137 -0.40 -12.75 5.62
N ARG A 138 0.89 -13.11 5.70
CA ARG A 138 2.00 -12.15 5.59
C ARG A 138 2.11 -11.59 4.17
N THR A 139 1.99 -12.45 3.17
CA THR A 139 2.07 -12.06 1.75
C THR A 139 1.08 -10.94 1.43
N ILE A 140 -0.17 -11.03 1.91
CA ILE A 140 -1.16 -9.96 1.74
C ILE A 140 -0.68 -8.62 2.30
N VAL A 141 -0.18 -8.61 3.54
CA VAL A 141 0.31 -7.36 4.17
C VAL A 141 1.45 -6.75 3.34
N PHE A 142 2.37 -7.59 2.87
CA PHE A 142 3.51 -7.14 2.06
C PHE A 142 3.10 -6.60 0.69
N SER A 143 2.22 -7.32 0.00
CA SER A 143 1.75 -6.95 -1.33
C SER A 143 0.88 -5.69 -1.29
N CYS A 144 0.18 -5.45 -0.18
CA CYS A 144 -0.82 -4.39 -0.09
C CYS A 144 -0.44 -3.20 0.82
N ARG A 145 0.74 -3.20 1.44
CA ARG A 145 1.24 -2.09 2.29
C ARG A 145 1.12 -0.72 1.63
N ALA A 146 1.39 -0.66 0.33
CA ALA A 146 1.20 0.51 -0.52
C ALA A 146 -0.21 1.10 -0.39
N PHE A 147 -1.23 0.26 -0.53
CA PHE A 147 -2.63 0.66 -0.40
C PHE A 147 -3.00 1.09 1.02
N PHE A 148 -2.45 0.45 2.04
CA PHE A 148 -2.70 0.85 3.44
C PHE A 148 -2.04 2.18 3.82
N ILE A 149 -0.86 2.46 3.25
CA ILE A 149 -0.21 3.78 3.39
C ILE A 149 -1.03 4.83 2.65
N ALA A 150 -1.51 4.49 1.45
CA ALA A 150 -2.36 5.37 0.65
C ALA A 150 -3.66 5.72 1.38
N GLU A 151 -4.36 4.72 1.87
CA GLU A 151 -5.59 4.89 2.65
C GLU A 151 -5.37 5.77 3.88
N ALA A 152 -4.28 5.56 4.63
CA ALA A 152 -3.97 6.37 5.81
C ALA A 152 -3.70 7.84 5.46
N LEU A 153 -3.01 8.11 4.35
CA LEU A 153 -2.77 9.47 3.87
C LEU A 153 -4.06 10.15 3.39
N ILE A 154 -4.93 9.44 2.66
CA ILE A 154 -6.25 9.96 2.25
C ILE A 154 -7.12 10.26 3.47
N SER A 155 -7.18 9.32 4.41
CA SER A 155 -7.94 9.45 5.65
C SER A 155 -7.32 10.44 6.63
N CYS A 156 -6.09 10.91 6.36
CA CYS A 156 -5.31 11.77 7.26
C CYS A 156 -5.14 11.17 8.66
N GLU A 157 -4.86 9.87 8.70
CA GLU A 157 -4.66 9.06 9.90
C GLU A 157 -3.25 8.48 9.93
N GLU A 158 -2.83 7.99 11.10
CA GLU A 158 -1.62 7.16 11.17
C GLU A 158 -1.86 5.80 10.50
N CYS A 159 -0.88 5.33 9.72
CA CYS A 159 -0.99 3.99 9.14
C CYS A 159 -0.76 2.94 10.22
N PHE A 160 -1.69 1.99 10.37
CA PHE A 160 -1.60 0.94 11.39
C PHE A 160 -0.30 0.11 11.28
N LEU A 161 0.28 0.00 10.09
CA LEU A 161 1.56 -0.69 9.87
C LEU A 161 2.75 0.02 10.53
N ALA A 162 2.62 1.28 10.93
CA ALA A 162 3.61 2.02 11.72
C ALA A 162 3.52 1.71 13.22
N GLU A 163 2.42 1.12 13.69
CA GLU A 163 2.24 0.72 15.08
C GLU A 163 3.32 -0.29 15.49
N ARG A 164 3.75 -0.23 16.76
CA ARG A 164 4.91 -0.99 17.26
C ARG A 164 4.77 -2.50 17.04
N GLU A 165 3.58 -3.06 17.21
CA GLU A 165 3.33 -4.49 17.03
C GLU A 165 3.53 -4.93 15.56
N TRP A 166 3.00 -4.17 14.60
CA TRP A 166 3.10 -4.44 13.17
C TRP A 166 4.54 -4.28 12.68
N ALA A 167 5.21 -3.21 13.11
CA ALA A 167 6.63 -2.99 12.81
C ALA A 167 7.52 -4.11 13.37
N SER A 168 7.23 -4.59 14.58
CA SER A 168 7.98 -5.68 15.23
C SER A 168 7.81 -7.01 14.49
N VAL A 169 6.57 -7.39 14.16
CA VAL A 169 6.28 -8.62 13.42
C VAL A 169 6.96 -8.59 12.05
N ASN A 170 6.88 -7.47 11.35
CA ASN A 170 7.53 -7.31 10.05
C ASN A 170 9.06 -7.47 10.17
N ALA A 171 9.68 -6.79 11.13
CA ALA A 171 11.12 -6.88 11.36
C ALA A 171 11.59 -8.31 11.67
N ARG A 172 10.87 -9.02 12.54
CA ARG A 172 11.16 -10.43 12.87
C ARG A 172 11.01 -11.35 11.65
N ALA A 173 10.03 -11.09 10.79
CA ALA A 173 9.83 -11.89 9.59
C ALA A 173 10.97 -11.70 8.58
N PHE A 174 11.46 -10.46 8.40
CA PHE A 174 12.67 -10.19 7.62
C PHE A 174 13.91 -10.89 8.17
N GLU A 175 14.09 -10.86 9.50
CA GLU A 175 15.21 -11.53 10.14
C GLU A 175 15.16 -13.05 9.95
N ARG A 176 13.95 -13.64 9.92
CA ARG A 176 13.74 -15.06 9.58
C ARG A 176 14.10 -15.36 8.12
N GLU A 177 13.77 -14.48 7.17
CA GLU A 177 14.17 -14.61 5.77
C GLU A 177 15.69 -14.55 5.62
N ASP A 178 16.33 -13.60 6.31
CA ASP A 178 17.79 -13.44 6.29
C ASP A 178 18.51 -14.68 6.84
N ARG A 179 18.02 -15.25 7.96
CA ARG A 179 18.54 -16.52 8.52
C ARG A 179 18.40 -17.72 7.58
N ARG A 180 17.44 -17.66 6.64
CA ARG A 180 17.22 -18.69 5.61
C ARG A 180 18.06 -18.44 4.34
N GLY A 181 19.04 -17.53 4.39
CA GLY A 181 19.88 -17.22 3.23
C GLY A 181 19.20 -16.38 2.16
N LYS A 182 18.01 -15.83 2.43
CA LYS A 182 17.24 -15.01 1.46
C LYS A 182 17.53 -13.51 1.58
N LYS A 183 18.69 -13.17 2.16
CA LYS A 183 19.12 -11.79 2.36
C LYS A 183 19.51 -11.17 1.03
N CYS A 184 18.87 -10.07 0.69
CA CYS A 184 19.15 -9.33 -0.54
C CYS A 184 19.27 -7.84 -0.21
N ARG A 185 20.36 -7.20 -0.64
CA ARG A 185 20.61 -5.78 -0.39
C ARG A 185 19.51 -4.88 -0.96
N LEU A 186 19.11 -5.10 -2.21
CA LEU A 186 18.01 -4.35 -2.85
C LEU A 186 16.73 -4.45 -2.00
N VAL A 187 16.37 -5.65 -1.55
CA VAL A 187 15.15 -5.83 -0.76
C VAL A 187 15.26 -5.24 0.64
N SER A 188 16.43 -5.33 1.29
CA SER A 188 16.68 -4.64 2.56
C SER A 188 16.51 -3.13 2.42
N LEU A 189 17.03 -2.53 1.35
CA LEU A 189 16.87 -1.09 1.08
C LEU A 189 15.40 -0.73 0.85
N ILE A 190 14.68 -1.55 0.07
CA ILE A 190 13.24 -1.36 -0.15
C ILE A 190 12.48 -1.43 1.18
N ASP A 191 12.73 -2.44 2.01
CA ASP A 191 12.07 -2.56 3.31
C ASP A 191 12.37 -1.39 4.24
N TRP A 192 13.64 -0.94 4.32
CA TRP A 192 13.99 0.23 5.11
C TRP A 192 13.29 1.50 4.61
N THR A 193 13.15 1.66 3.30
CA THR A 193 12.35 2.75 2.72
C THR A 193 10.90 2.64 3.17
N TYR A 194 10.28 1.46 3.06
CA TYR A 194 8.89 1.27 3.51
C TYR A 194 8.68 1.54 5.00
N ARG A 195 9.62 1.13 5.86
CA ARG A 195 9.58 1.44 7.30
C ARG A 195 9.60 2.93 7.59
N GLU A 196 10.18 3.73 6.69
CA GLU A 196 10.17 5.18 6.81
C GLU A 196 8.88 5.77 6.24
N VAL A 197 8.48 5.35 5.04
CA VAL A 197 7.26 5.82 4.36
C VAL A 197 6.00 5.56 5.19
N VAL A 198 5.90 4.42 5.88
CA VAL A 198 4.72 4.06 6.68
C VAL A 198 4.42 5.05 7.81
N ARG A 199 5.43 5.82 8.27
CA ARG A 199 5.27 6.83 9.32
C ARG A 199 4.79 8.18 8.81
N VAL A 200 4.93 8.43 7.51
CA VAL A 200 4.60 9.71 6.87
C VAL A 200 3.13 10.09 7.01
N PRO A 201 2.14 9.17 6.84
CA PRO A 201 0.73 9.49 7.12
C PRO A 201 0.51 10.14 8.50
N GLY A 202 1.14 9.60 9.54
CA GLY A 202 1.03 10.16 10.89
C GLY A 202 1.72 11.51 11.06
N MET A 203 2.85 11.74 10.37
CA MET A 203 3.49 13.07 10.35
C MET A 203 2.59 14.11 9.67
N VAL A 204 1.96 13.75 8.54
CA VAL A 204 0.99 14.61 7.84
C VAL A 204 -0.20 14.90 8.73
N ALA A 205 -0.81 13.89 9.36
CA ALA A 205 -1.93 14.05 10.27
C ALA A 205 -1.60 14.98 11.46
N ARG A 206 -0.41 14.83 12.06
CA ARG A 206 0.06 15.74 13.13
C ARG A 206 0.30 17.16 12.62
N ALA A 207 0.88 17.32 11.44
CA ALA A 207 1.11 18.63 10.86
C ALA A 207 -0.20 19.38 10.57
N ARG A 208 -1.23 18.70 10.03
CA ARG A 208 -2.54 19.32 9.78
C ARG A 208 -3.18 19.86 11.06
N ARG A 209 -3.10 19.10 12.15
CA ARG A 209 -3.57 19.55 13.48
C ARG A 209 -2.85 20.81 13.95
N VAL A 210 -1.52 20.83 13.86
CA VAL A 210 -0.67 21.96 14.28
C VAL A 210 -0.81 23.20 13.37
N LEU A 211 -1.28 23.02 12.13
CA LEU A 211 -1.51 24.11 11.17
C LEU A 211 -2.96 24.64 11.22
N GLY A 212 -3.81 24.13 12.11
CA GLY A 212 -5.16 24.62 12.30
C GLY A 212 -6.14 24.29 11.16
N GLU A 213 -5.81 23.35 10.27
CA GLU A 213 -6.74 22.90 9.23
C GLU A 213 -7.88 22.10 9.87
N LYS A 214 -9.05 22.73 10.07
CA LYS A 214 -10.27 22.03 10.48
C LYS A 214 -10.64 21.00 9.41
N GLY A 215 -10.56 19.72 9.74
CA GLY A 215 -11.04 18.65 8.86
C GLY A 215 -12.51 18.83 8.51
N GLU A 216 -12.88 18.54 7.25
CA GLU A 216 -14.28 18.44 6.84
C GLU A 216 -14.99 17.48 7.81
N LYS A 217 -15.93 18.01 8.60
CA LYS A 217 -16.73 17.22 9.55
C LYS A 217 -17.43 16.11 8.78
N SER A 218 -17.00 14.86 8.96
CA SER A 218 -17.83 13.71 8.64
C SER A 218 -19.08 13.78 9.52
N ASN A 219 -20.23 13.65 8.88
CA ASN A 219 -21.52 13.82 9.52
C ASN A 219 -21.77 12.69 10.53
N GLY A 220 -21.56 12.95 11.83
CA GLY A 220 -22.02 12.09 12.91
C GLY A 220 -21.16 12.11 14.18
N GLY A 221 -21.70 12.71 15.24
CA GLY A 221 -21.30 12.45 16.63
C GLY A 221 -20.44 13.53 17.29
N TRP A 222 -21.00 14.16 18.32
CA TRP A 222 -20.29 15.06 19.23
C TRP A 222 -19.17 14.32 19.97
N THR A 223 -17.94 14.84 19.93
CA THR A 223 -16.94 14.60 20.98
C THR A 223 -16.21 15.89 21.29
N SER A 224 -16.09 16.16 22.58
CA SER A 224 -15.56 17.34 23.24
C SER A 224 -14.27 17.88 22.62
N GLU A 225 -14.27 19.17 22.30
CA GLU A 225 -13.05 19.94 22.00
C GLU A 225 -12.19 20.02 23.26
N GLU A 226 -11.17 19.16 23.37
CA GLU A 226 -10.02 19.47 24.22
C GLU A 226 -9.28 20.65 23.58
N MET A 227 -9.49 21.85 24.15
CA MET A 227 -8.66 23.02 23.87
C MET A 227 -7.21 22.72 24.28
N VAL A 228 -6.38 22.29 23.33
CA VAL A 228 -4.93 22.40 23.46
C VAL A 228 -4.60 23.88 23.37
N GLY A 229 -4.12 24.48 24.46
CA GLY A 229 -3.76 25.89 24.48
C GLY A 229 -2.65 26.21 23.46
N ASP A 230 -2.60 27.47 23.01
CA ASP A 230 -1.65 28.04 22.03
C ASP A 230 -0.18 27.61 22.25
N GLY A 231 0.24 27.46 23.52
CA GLY A 231 1.59 26.96 23.86
C GLY A 231 1.86 25.49 23.52
N GLY A 232 0.84 24.63 23.47
CA GLY A 232 0.97 23.21 23.14
C GLY A 232 1.20 22.96 21.65
N GLU A 233 0.54 23.73 20.78
CA GLU A 233 0.72 23.61 19.33
C GLU A 233 2.11 24.04 18.87
N ALA A 234 2.66 25.11 19.47
CA ALA A 234 4.02 25.56 19.22
C ALA A 234 5.07 24.50 19.61
N VAL A 235 4.90 23.85 20.76
CA VAL A 235 5.78 22.76 21.22
C VAL A 235 5.69 21.55 20.31
N LEU A 236 4.48 21.15 19.90
CA LEU A 236 4.28 20.06 18.94
C LEU A 236 4.88 20.38 17.57
N ARG A 237 4.82 21.64 17.11
CA ARG A 237 5.46 22.12 15.87
C ARG A 237 6.98 22.01 15.95
N GLU A 238 7.57 22.46 17.06
CA GLU A 238 9.00 22.41 17.35
C GLU A 238 9.52 20.96 17.41
N GLU A 239 8.72 20.00 17.90
CA GLU A 239 9.10 18.59 17.90
C GLU A 239 8.91 17.90 16.53
N LEU A 240 7.83 18.23 15.82
CA LEU A 240 7.46 17.58 14.56
C LEU A 240 8.41 17.94 13.42
N ARG A 241 8.85 19.20 13.32
CA ARG A 241 9.71 19.64 12.21
C ARG A 241 11.05 18.86 12.16
N PRO A 242 11.82 18.70 13.26
CA PRO A 242 13.00 17.85 13.27
C PRO A 242 12.70 16.38 12.92
N GLN A 243 11.55 15.85 13.32
CA GLN A 243 11.15 14.48 12.95
C GLN A 243 10.98 14.35 11.43
N VAL A 244 10.26 15.28 10.80
CA VAL A 244 10.04 15.33 9.33
C VAL A 244 11.38 15.45 8.60
N GLN A 245 12.27 16.34 9.05
CA GLN A 245 13.59 16.53 8.44
C GLN A 245 14.48 15.28 8.54
N ARG A 246 14.47 14.59 9.69
CA ARG A 246 15.19 13.31 9.87
C ARG A 246 14.66 12.22 8.95
N SER A 247 13.33 12.14 8.80
CA SER A 247 12.68 11.20 7.90
C SER A 247 13.07 11.45 6.44
N GLN A 248 13.00 12.72 6.02
CA GLN A 248 13.39 13.15 4.69
C GLN A 248 14.86 12.86 4.38
N ALA A 249 15.77 13.15 5.32
CA ALA A 249 17.19 12.84 5.17
C ALA A 249 17.46 11.32 5.09
N THR A 250 16.70 10.51 5.82
CA THR A 250 16.77 9.04 5.77
C THR A 250 16.33 8.52 4.40
N LEU A 251 15.20 8.98 3.87
CA LEU A 251 14.73 8.63 2.54
C LEU A 251 15.73 9.03 1.45
N ARG A 252 16.33 10.23 1.53
CA ARG A 252 17.44 10.63 0.62
C ARG A 252 18.60 9.66 0.63
N ARG A 253 19.02 9.21 1.83
CA ARG A 253 20.14 8.27 1.98
C ARG A 253 19.78 6.92 1.36
N LEU A 254 18.58 6.42 1.62
CA LEU A 254 18.09 5.14 1.09
C LEU A 254 17.93 5.19 -0.43
N ARG A 255 17.35 6.26 -0.97
CA ARG A 255 17.25 6.48 -2.43
C ARG A 255 18.62 6.43 -3.09
N ARG A 256 19.60 7.17 -2.56
CA ARG A 256 20.98 7.16 -3.07
C ARG A 256 21.60 5.77 -3.01
N ALA A 257 21.38 5.03 -1.93
CA ALA A 257 21.89 3.67 -1.77
C ALA A 257 21.26 2.69 -2.78
N VAL A 258 19.98 2.86 -3.13
CA VAL A 258 19.31 2.06 -4.17
C VAL A 258 19.90 2.37 -5.56
N THR A 259 20.16 3.65 -5.86
CA THR A 259 20.76 4.05 -7.14
C THR A 259 22.24 3.66 -7.27
N SER A 260 22.93 3.38 -6.16
CA SER A 260 24.35 3.04 -6.13
C SER A 260 24.62 1.55 -5.95
N LEU A 261 23.64 0.68 -6.21
CA LEU A 261 23.82 -0.77 -6.11
C LEU A 261 24.84 -1.27 -7.13
N SER A 262 25.78 -2.10 -6.67
CA SER A 262 26.75 -2.74 -7.55
C SER A 262 26.11 -3.84 -8.41
N PRO A 263 26.71 -4.24 -9.55
CA PRO A 263 26.20 -5.34 -10.38
C PRO A 263 25.98 -6.65 -9.59
N LYS A 264 26.85 -6.95 -8.61
CA LYS A 264 26.71 -8.12 -7.75
C LYS A 264 25.49 -8.04 -6.84
N GLU A 265 25.19 -6.84 -6.31
CA GLU A 265 24.00 -6.62 -5.47
C GLU A 265 22.70 -6.60 -6.30
N MET A 266 22.81 -6.32 -7.60
CA MET A 266 21.74 -6.41 -8.59
C MET A 266 21.57 -7.84 -9.16
N ALA A 267 22.27 -8.85 -8.64
CA ALA A 267 22.04 -10.25 -8.97
C ALA A 267 22.13 -11.12 -7.69
N PRO A 268 21.24 -10.89 -6.71
CA PRO A 268 21.30 -11.59 -5.44
C PRO A 268 20.95 -13.06 -5.63
N GLN A 269 21.84 -13.96 -5.21
CA GLN A 269 21.62 -15.41 -5.21
C GLN A 269 21.43 -15.93 -3.78
N ASP A 270 20.59 -16.95 -3.62
CA ASP A 270 20.48 -17.68 -2.37
C ASP A 270 21.61 -18.72 -2.22
N HIS A 271 21.55 -19.51 -1.15
CA HIS A 271 22.54 -20.56 -0.86
C HIS A 271 22.65 -21.65 -1.93
N ASP A 272 21.62 -21.85 -2.75
CA ASP A 272 21.58 -22.84 -3.83
C ASP A 272 22.07 -22.25 -5.17
N GLY A 273 22.48 -20.98 -5.17
CA GLY A 273 22.90 -20.26 -6.38
C GLY A 273 21.73 -19.74 -7.22
N GLU A 274 20.49 -19.86 -6.72
CA GLU A 274 19.30 -19.41 -7.41
C GLU A 274 19.09 -17.91 -7.22
N ASN A 275 18.72 -17.21 -8.30
CA ASN A 275 18.45 -15.77 -8.22
C ASN A 275 17.25 -15.51 -7.30
N ILE A 276 17.45 -14.71 -6.25
CA ILE A 276 16.41 -14.31 -5.28
C ILE A 276 15.34 -13.44 -5.96
N ILE A 277 15.75 -12.64 -6.94
CA ILE A 277 14.87 -11.81 -7.76
C ILE A 277 15.14 -12.15 -9.22
N ASP A 278 14.08 -12.38 -10.00
CA ASP A 278 14.19 -12.56 -11.44
C ASP A 278 14.77 -11.28 -12.08
N SER A 279 15.86 -11.44 -12.84
CA SER A 279 16.68 -10.36 -13.38
C SER A 279 15.88 -9.38 -14.25
N ARG A 280 14.80 -9.83 -14.90
CA ARG A 280 13.93 -9.01 -15.74
C ARG A 280 13.22 -7.90 -14.94
N PHE A 281 13.03 -8.10 -13.64
CA PHE A 281 12.30 -7.16 -12.78
C PHE A 281 13.21 -6.25 -11.96
N ILE A 282 14.52 -6.49 -11.92
CA ILE A 282 15.44 -5.73 -11.05
C ILE A 282 15.46 -4.24 -11.41
N CYS A 283 15.66 -3.91 -12.69
CA CYS A 283 15.64 -2.52 -13.16
C CYS A 283 14.28 -1.83 -12.92
N PRO A 284 13.13 -2.44 -13.27
CA PRO A 284 11.81 -1.92 -12.89
C PRO A 284 11.67 -1.68 -11.38
N ILE A 285 12.02 -2.66 -10.54
CA ILE A 285 11.93 -2.55 -9.08
C ILE A 285 12.73 -1.36 -8.56
N ILE A 286 13.98 -1.21 -9.02
CA ILE A 286 14.85 -0.08 -8.67
C ILE A 286 14.20 1.24 -9.07
N ARG A 287 13.75 1.35 -10.33
CA ARG A 287 13.13 2.57 -10.86
C ARG A 287 11.90 2.99 -10.04
N HIS A 288 10.98 2.05 -9.78
CA HIS A 288 9.78 2.33 -9.00
C HIS A 288 10.13 2.71 -7.55
N SER A 289 11.09 2.02 -6.93
CA SER A 289 11.51 2.32 -5.55
C SER A 289 12.16 3.70 -5.43
N VAL A 290 12.96 4.11 -6.42
CA VAL A 290 13.60 5.43 -6.47
C VAL A 290 12.57 6.52 -6.69
N TYR A 291 11.62 6.31 -7.61
CA TYR A 291 10.51 7.24 -7.85
C TYR A 291 9.68 7.44 -6.59
N ALA A 292 9.22 6.33 -5.99
CA ALA A 292 8.47 6.31 -4.75
C ALA A 292 9.17 7.08 -3.62
N ALA A 293 10.45 6.78 -3.38
CA ALA A 293 11.23 7.45 -2.35
C ALA A 293 11.38 8.95 -2.61
N SER A 294 11.53 9.36 -3.88
CA SER A 294 11.62 10.78 -4.27
C SER A 294 10.33 11.52 -4.00
N ALA A 295 9.19 10.93 -4.36
CA ALA A 295 7.90 11.58 -4.19
C ALA A 295 7.56 11.81 -2.70
N VAL A 296 7.83 10.82 -1.85
CA VAL A 296 7.68 10.96 -0.39
C VAL A 296 8.67 11.96 0.20
N GLU A 297 9.92 11.97 -0.30
CA GLU A 297 10.92 12.96 0.10
C GLU A 297 10.46 14.40 -0.20
N ASP A 298 9.87 14.63 -1.37
CA ASP A 298 9.33 15.92 -1.79
C ASP A 298 8.14 16.33 -0.92
N LEU A 299 7.24 15.40 -0.60
CA LEU A 299 6.13 15.62 0.34
C LEU A 299 6.64 16.07 1.71
N LEU A 300 7.63 15.37 2.27
CA LEU A 300 8.24 15.74 3.55
C LEU A 300 8.96 17.09 3.47
N GLY A 301 9.53 17.43 2.32
CA GLY A 301 10.13 18.75 2.07
C GLY A 301 9.11 19.88 2.15
N ARG A 302 7.97 19.72 1.47
CA ARG A 302 6.85 20.67 1.55
C ARG A 302 6.31 20.76 2.98
N LEU A 303 6.14 19.62 3.64
CA LEU A 303 5.67 19.57 5.03
C LEU A 303 6.63 20.30 5.99
N SER A 304 7.94 20.10 5.83
CA SER A 304 8.94 20.82 6.62
C SER A 304 8.91 22.33 6.36
N ALA A 305 8.65 22.77 5.12
CA ALA A 305 8.54 24.18 4.78
C ALA A 305 7.27 24.81 5.40
N MET A 306 6.13 24.12 5.30
CA MET A 306 4.88 24.56 5.94
C MET A 306 5.03 24.67 7.46
N LEU A 307 5.69 23.70 8.09
CA LEU A 307 5.97 23.77 9.53
C LEU A 307 6.96 24.89 9.88
N ALA A 308 7.80 25.35 8.95
CA ALA A 308 8.77 26.43 9.14
C ALA A 308 8.14 27.83 9.12
N ASP A 309 7.06 28.01 8.36
CA ASP A 309 6.39 29.28 8.27
C ASP A 309 5.69 29.63 9.59
N LYS A 310 5.94 30.84 10.08
CA LYS A 310 5.38 31.37 11.34
C LYS A 310 4.11 32.21 11.10
N LYS A 311 3.72 32.44 9.83
CA LYS A 311 2.52 33.22 9.55
C LYS A 311 1.26 32.51 10.04
N GLU A 312 0.44 33.23 10.80
CA GLU A 312 -0.98 32.89 10.97
C GLU A 312 -1.62 32.73 9.58
N PRO A 313 -2.55 31.77 9.41
CA PRO A 313 -3.21 31.56 8.14
C PRO A 313 -3.98 32.83 7.76
N ASP A 314 -3.56 33.47 6.66
CA ASP A 314 -4.32 34.56 6.05
C ASP A 314 -5.70 34.00 5.65
N PRO A 315 -6.82 34.55 6.16
CA PRO A 315 -8.17 34.06 5.88
C PRO A 315 -8.56 34.20 4.40
N SER A 316 -7.75 34.88 3.58
CA SER A 316 -7.90 34.96 2.13
C SER A 316 -7.10 33.91 1.35
N CYS A 317 -6.19 33.17 2.01
CA CYS A 317 -5.35 32.13 1.39
C CYS A 317 -6.16 30.83 1.27
N LYS A 318 -7.05 30.79 0.27
CA LYS A 318 -7.82 29.61 -0.09
C LYS A 318 -6.90 28.44 -0.41
N GLU A 319 -6.94 27.36 0.39
CA GLU A 319 -6.84 25.95 -0.05
C GLU A 319 -5.65 25.45 -0.92
N VAL A 320 -4.64 26.27 -1.25
CA VAL A 320 -3.72 25.98 -2.37
C VAL A 320 -2.72 24.84 -2.09
N GLY A 321 -2.43 24.47 -0.83
CA GLY A 321 -1.36 23.48 -0.55
C GLY A 321 -1.76 21.99 -0.62
N LEU A 322 -2.99 21.66 -0.22
CA LEU A 322 -3.44 20.26 -0.05
C LEU A 322 -4.62 19.89 -0.96
N VAL A 323 -5.40 20.87 -1.44
CA VAL A 323 -6.37 20.63 -2.53
C VAL A 323 -5.64 20.33 -3.84
N GLU A 324 -4.45 20.89 -4.05
CA GLU A 324 -3.59 20.55 -5.18
C GLU A 324 -3.04 19.12 -5.07
N ILE A 325 -2.71 18.69 -3.84
CA ILE A 325 -2.41 17.28 -3.56
C ILE A 325 -3.64 16.42 -3.85
N ARG A 326 -4.87 16.83 -3.52
CA ARG A 326 -6.15 16.12 -3.80
C ARG A 326 -6.64 16.22 -5.25
N SER A 327 -6.15 17.18 -6.05
CA SER A 327 -6.54 17.41 -7.45
C SER A 327 -5.56 16.81 -8.47
N THR A 328 -4.26 16.77 -8.15
CA THR A 328 -3.18 16.18 -8.98
C THR A 328 -3.42 14.70 -9.31
N LEU A 329 -4.33 14.07 -8.59
CA LEU A 329 -4.56 12.64 -8.59
C LEU A 329 -6.03 12.31 -8.84
N ARG A 330 -6.77 13.36 -9.22
CA ARG A 330 -8.02 13.26 -9.97
C ARG A 330 -7.83 13.44 -11.49
N THR A 331 -6.64 13.82 -11.98
CA THR A 331 -6.45 14.13 -13.41
C THR A 331 -6.07 12.89 -14.24
N LYS A 332 -6.89 12.61 -15.26
CA LYS A 332 -6.75 11.53 -16.25
C LYS A 332 -5.79 11.94 -17.38
N SER A 333 -4.89 11.06 -17.80
CA SER A 333 -4.17 11.13 -19.09
C SER A 333 -4.03 9.71 -19.71
N PRO A 334 -4.03 9.55 -21.06
CA PRO A 334 -4.77 8.46 -21.72
C PRO A 334 -3.97 7.27 -22.29
N ASP A 335 -2.67 7.10 -22.01
CA ASP A 335 -1.93 5.91 -22.49
C ASP A 335 -1.79 4.84 -21.40
N ILE A 336 -2.78 3.95 -21.31
CA ILE A 336 -3.18 3.27 -20.08
C ILE A 336 -2.59 1.86 -19.90
N THR A 337 -2.10 1.18 -20.94
CA THR A 337 -1.63 -0.21 -20.84
C THR A 337 -0.24 -0.38 -20.24
N THR A 338 0.61 0.64 -20.30
CA THR A 338 1.94 0.67 -19.65
C THR A 338 1.99 1.63 -18.46
N SER A 339 0.99 2.50 -18.32
CA SER A 339 0.92 3.57 -17.30
C SER A 339 0.12 3.17 -16.05
N MET A 340 -0.79 2.18 -16.14
CA MET A 340 -1.48 1.65 -14.95
C MET A 340 -0.56 0.89 -14.00
N ASP A 341 0.42 0.16 -14.55
CA ASP A 341 1.51 -0.41 -13.77
C ASP A 341 2.29 0.70 -13.06
N PHE A 342 2.49 1.83 -13.73
CA PHE A 342 3.27 2.94 -13.20
C PHE A 342 2.53 3.74 -12.12
N LEU A 343 1.23 4.05 -12.25
CA LEU A 343 0.51 4.81 -11.22
C LEU A 343 0.34 4.03 -9.91
N PHE A 344 0.01 2.73 -9.94
CA PHE A 344 -0.18 1.94 -8.71
C PHE A 344 1.13 1.56 -8.01
N LEU A 345 2.22 1.33 -8.75
CA LEU A 345 3.58 1.17 -8.18
C LEU A 345 4.13 2.48 -7.60
N SER A 346 3.65 3.62 -8.09
CA SER A 346 4.06 4.95 -7.64
C SER A 346 3.24 5.48 -6.46
N LEU A 347 1.96 5.09 -6.34
CA LEU A 347 1.03 5.64 -5.35
C LEU A 347 0.77 4.76 -4.14
N GLY A 348 1.32 3.55 -4.14
CA GLY A 348 1.92 3.02 -2.91
C GLY A 348 2.93 3.96 -2.24
N ALA A 349 3.35 5.02 -2.93
CA ALA A 349 4.24 6.05 -2.41
C ALA A 349 3.73 7.50 -2.52
N MET A 350 2.48 7.79 -2.91
CA MET A 350 1.90 9.15 -2.78
C MET A 350 0.37 9.20 -2.57
N ALA A 351 -0.25 8.05 -2.27
CA ALA A 351 -1.58 7.98 -1.66
C ALA A 351 -2.79 8.52 -2.38
N LEU A 352 -2.71 8.93 -3.62
CA LEU A 352 -3.85 9.42 -4.33
C LEU A 352 -3.65 9.21 -5.84
#